data_AF-A0A7S3W6R9-F1
#
_entry.id   AF-A0A7S3W6R9-F1
#
_cell.length_a   1.000
_cell.length_b   1.000
_cell.length_c   1.000
_cell.angle_alpha   90.00
_cell.angle_beta   90.00
_cell.angle_gamma   90.00
#
_symmetry.space_group_name_H-M   'P 1'
#
loop_
_entity.id
_entity.type
_entity.pdbx_description
1 polymer ?
#
loop_
_entity_poly.entity_id
_entity_poly.type
_entity_poly.pdbx_seq_one_letter_code
_entity_poly.pdbx_strand_id
1 'polypeptide(L)'
;SSGTETFSDVEVIDYDGFRKIGRELAKRGDRFRQFFIPSTFLKFPRDQNGCIAIDPFFTFVVRKVNIKQTRVYLSHYDVLGCGYLREKDMENFIYELIPTLPQLNLLQEAFYPFYVFTAVRKFFFFLDPKRTGRVSIRDLLSSPIIIELYELRQEQPLDASEAESNWFSMQSALRVYGAYLELDVDQNGMLSKNELSRYGSGMLTDVFI
;
A
#
# COMPACT_ATOMS: atom_id res chain seq x y z
N SER A 1 27.82 -17.77 -32.33
CA SER A 1 28.09 -16.45 -31.75
C SER A 1 27.17 -16.26 -30.57
N SER A 2 27.75 -16.35 -29.39
CA SER A 2 27.12 -16.28 -28.08
C SER A 2 26.47 -14.91 -27.86
N GLY A 3 25.17 -14.91 -27.55
CA GLY A 3 24.47 -13.73 -27.05
C GLY A 3 24.93 -13.44 -25.63
N THR A 4 25.69 -12.36 -25.46
CA THR A 4 25.96 -11.76 -24.16
C THR A 4 24.71 -11.02 -23.72
N GLU A 5 23.94 -11.63 -22.83
CA GLU A 5 22.97 -10.92 -21.99
C GLU A 5 23.75 -9.86 -21.19
N THR A 6 23.43 -8.59 -21.41
CA THR A 6 23.92 -7.49 -20.60
C THR A 6 23.27 -7.59 -19.23
N PHE A 7 23.96 -8.20 -18.26
CA PHE A 7 23.59 -8.05 -16.85
C PHE A 7 23.56 -6.55 -16.53
N SER A 8 22.43 -6.05 -16.04
CA SER A 8 22.37 -4.68 -15.54
C SER A 8 23.41 -4.55 -14.43
N ASP A 9 24.33 -3.59 -14.54
CA ASP A 9 25.28 -3.28 -13.48
C ASP A 9 24.46 -2.93 -12.22
N VAL A 10 24.46 -3.84 -11.25
CA VAL A 10 23.79 -3.59 -9.97
C VAL A 10 24.58 -2.48 -9.29
N GLU A 11 23.95 -1.33 -9.08
CA GLU A 11 24.61 -0.23 -8.38
C GLU A 11 24.91 -0.64 -6.94
N VAL A 12 26.19 -0.59 -6.55
CA VAL A 12 26.67 -1.00 -5.23
C VAL A 12 27.42 0.12 -4.51
N ILE A 13 27.49 0.02 -3.19
CA ILE A 13 28.22 0.97 -2.34
C ILE A 13 29.02 0.25 -1.25
N ASP A 14 30.28 0.64 -1.10
CA ASP A 14 31.15 0.17 -0.02
C ASP A 14 30.88 0.96 1.29
N TYR A 15 31.54 0.57 2.37
CA TYR A 15 31.32 1.20 3.67
C TYR A 15 31.82 2.66 3.71
N ASP A 16 32.90 2.99 3.00
CA ASP A 16 33.45 4.34 2.97
C ASP A 16 32.57 5.30 2.17
N GLY A 17 32.07 4.86 1.01
CA GLY A 17 31.03 5.54 0.24
C GLY A 17 29.77 5.76 1.08
N PHE A 18 29.29 4.72 1.76
CA PHE A 18 28.14 4.79 2.65
C PHE A 18 28.31 5.86 3.74
N ARG A 19 29.49 5.91 4.38
CA ARG A 19 29.82 6.95 5.38
C ARG A 19 29.95 8.34 4.77
N LYS A 20 30.45 8.45 3.53
CA LYS A 20 30.57 9.73 2.83
C LYS A 20 29.18 10.31 2.54
N ILE A 21 28.26 9.50 2.02
CA ILE A 21 26.86 9.90 1.79
C ILE A 21 26.19 10.30 3.11
N GLY A 22 26.36 9.49 4.16
CA GLY A 22 25.80 9.81 5.48
C GLY A 22 26.29 11.16 6.03
N ARG A 23 27.59 11.47 5.87
CA ARG A 23 28.16 12.78 6.26
C ARG A 23 27.61 13.93 5.41
N GLU A 24 27.43 13.73 4.11
CA GLU A 24 26.90 14.76 3.22
C GLU A 24 25.43 15.07 3.54
N LEU A 25 24.61 14.05 3.76
CA LEU A 25 23.21 14.23 4.14
C LEU A 25 23.07 14.87 5.53
N ALA A 26 23.96 14.57 6.47
CA ALA A 26 23.96 15.20 7.79
C ALA A 26 24.12 16.73 7.73
N LYS A 27 24.83 17.27 6.73
CA LYS A 27 24.92 18.72 6.51
C LYS A 27 23.56 19.37 6.20
N ARG A 28 22.61 18.58 5.67
CA ARG A 28 21.24 19.02 5.34
C ARG A 28 20.26 18.75 6.49
N GLY A 29 20.73 18.18 7.60
CA GLY A 29 19.95 17.88 8.82
C GLY A 29 20.05 16.42 9.27
N ASP A 30 19.60 16.14 10.49
CA ASP A 30 19.75 14.83 11.13
C ASP A 30 18.72 13.76 10.69
N ARG A 31 17.79 14.11 9.79
CA ARG A 31 16.67 13.23 9.38
C ARG A 31 17.14 11.83 8.97
N PHE A 32 18.25 11.76 8.23
CA PHE A 32 18.75 10.52 7.66
C PHE A 32 19.83 9.84 8.49
N ARG A 33 20.32 10.48 9.57
CA ARG A 33 21.47 10.00 10.35
C ARG A 33 21.30 8.58 10.87
N GLN A 34 20.09 8.23 11.31
CA GLN A 34 19.76 6.89 11.83
C GLN A 34 19.89 5.75 10.78
N PHE A 35 19.91 6.09 9.49
CA PHE A 35 20.06 5.12 8.40
C PHE A 35 21.52 4.86 8.05
N PHE A 36 22.41 5.82 8.31
CA PHE A 36 23.83 5.74 7.95
C PHE A 36 24.72 5.38 9.15
N ILE A 37 24.41 4.24 9.79
CA ILE A 37 25.16 3.67 10.91
C ILE A 37 25.69 2.27 10.55
N PRO A 38 26.80 1.79 11.17
CA PRO A 38 27.39 0.49 10.83
C PRO A 38 26.39 -0.67 10.91
N SER A 39 25.54 -0.68 11.94
CA SER A 39 24.54 -1.74 12.14
C SER A 39 23.42 -1.73 11.10
N THR A 40 23.21 -0.63 10.37
CA THR A 40 22.28 -0.62 9.22
C THR A 40 22.97 -1.16 7.97
N PHE A 41 24.22 -0.78 7.71
CA PHE A 41 25.01 -1.31 6.58
C PHE A 41 25.11 -2.84 6.64
N LEU A 42 25.40 -3.38 7.83
CA LEU A 42 25.55 -4.82 8.05
C LEU A 42 24.24 -5.64 7.94
N LYS A 43 23.08 -5.01 7.75
CA LYS A 43 21.80 -5.72 7.51
C LYS A 43 21.67 -6.26 6.10
N PHE A 44 22.44 -5.71 5.16
CA PHE A 44 22.34 -6.06 3.75
C PHE A 44 23.40 -7.11 3.39
N PRO A 45 23.07 -8.04 2.48
CA PRO A 45 24.07 -8.93 1.89
C PRO A 45 25.19 -8.11 1.27
N ARG A 46 26.43 -8.56 1.49
CA ARG A 46 27.62 -7.93 0.92
C ARG A 46 28.19 -8.84 -0.15
N ASP A 47 28.67 -8.24 -1.23
CA ASP A 47 29.40 -8.96 -2.27
C ASP A 47 30.84 -9.31 -1.81
N GLN A 48 31.63 -9.88 -2.72
CA GLN A 48 33.02 -10.26 -2.47
C GLN A 48 33.93 -9.06 -2.15
N ASN A 49 33.53 -7.85 -2.55
CA ASN A 49 34.23 -6.60 -2.31
C ASN A 49 33.76 -5.91 -1.02
N GLY A 50 32.80 -6.48 -0.30
CA GLY A 50 32.22 -5.89 0.91
C GLY A 50 31.19 -4.79 0.64
N CYS A 51 30.74 -4.64 -0.60
CA CYS A 51 29.75 -3.64 -1.02
C CYS A 51 28.33 -4.17 -0.83
N ILE A 52 27.36 -3.27 -0.60
CA ILE A 52 25.93 -3.58 -0.57
C ILE A 52 25.24 -3.00 -1.81
N ALA A 53 24.19 -3.65 -2.31
CA ALA A 53 23.36 -3.10 -3.37
C ALA A 53 22.61 -1.84 -2.91
N ILE A 54 22.56 -0.82 -3.77
CA ILE A 54 21.95 0.48 -3.47
C ILE A 54 20.42 0.39 -3.44
N ASP A 55 19.79 -0.27 -4.41
CA ASP A 55 18.32 -0.32 -4.49
C ASP A 55 17.65 -0.95 -3.26
N PRO A 56 18.12 -2.08 -2.71
CA PRO A 56 17.54 -2.63 -1.48
C PRO A 56 17.72 -1.72 -0.28
N PHE A 57 18.87 -1.04 -0.18
CA PHE A 57 19.11 -0.07 0.90
C PHE A 57 18.20 1.15 0.77
N PHE A 58 18.11 1.73 -0.43
CA PHE A 58 17.23 2.87 -0.70
C PHE A 58 15.77 2.53 -0.40
N THR A 59 15.30 1.38 -0.88
CA THR A 59 13.96 0.85 -0.60
C THR A 59 13.71 0.72 0.89
N PHE A 60 14.68 0.21 1.67
CA PHE A 60 14.58 0.13 3.12
C PHE A 60 14.43 1.51 3.78
N VAL A 61 15.21 2.51 3.36
CA VAL A 61 15.13 3.87 3.89
C VAL A 61 13.75 4.47 3.60
N VAL A 62 13.30 4.41 2.34
CA VAL A 62 12.00 4.92 1.89
C VAL A 62 10.86 4.27 2.68
N ARG A 63 10.85 2.94 2.79
CA ARG A 63 9.82 2.21 3.56
C ARG A 63 9.77 2.66 5.02
N LYS A 64 10.92 2.80 5.69
CA LYS A 64 10.95 3.21 7.11
C LYS A 64 10.53 4.66 7.31
N VAL A 65 10.87 5.56 6.39
CA VAL A 65 10.40 6.95 6.41
C VAL A 65 8.88 7.00 6.20
N ASN A 66 8.37 6.30 5.19
CA ASN A 66 6.94 6.22 4.89
C ASN A 66 6.13 5.69 6.08
N ILE A 67 6.57 4.59 6.72
CA ILE A 67 5.88 4.06 7.92
C ILE A 67 5.81 5.11 9.03
N LYS A 68 6.89 5.87 9.27
CA LYS A 68 6.89 6.92 10.29
C LYS A 68 5.97 8.08 9.93
N GLN A 69 6.03 8.55 8.70
CA GLN A 69 5.16 9.64 8.21
C GLN A 69 3.69 9.22 8.27
N THR A 70 3.36 8.04 7.75
CA THR A 70 1.99 7.53 7.80
C THR A 70 1.53 7.30 9.23
N ARG A 71 2.39 6.83 10.16
CA ARG A 71 2.02 6.76 11.57
C ARG A 71 1.60 8.11 12.14
N VAL A 72 2.39 9.16 11.88
CA VAL A 72 2.08 10.52 12.32
C VAL A 72 0.76 10.98 11.70
N TYR A 73 0.60 10.74 10.40
CA TYR A 73 -0.60 11.13 9.66
C TYR A 73 -1.85 10.41 10.16
N LEU A 74 -1.80 9.08 10.34
CA LEU A 74 -2.90 8.30 10.93
C LEU A 74 -3.23 8.73 12.37
N SER A 75 -2.24 9.20 13.13
CA SER A 75 -2.48 9.72 14.48
C SER A 75 -3.32 11.01 14.48
N HIS A 76 -3.39 11.74 13.36
CA HIS A 76 -4.30 12.88 13.22
C HIS A 76 -5.78 12.47 13.21
N TYR A 77 -6.06 11.26 12.72
CA TYR A 77 -7.42 10.71 12.64
C TYR A 77 -7.85 9.99 13.93
N ASP A 78 -6.89 9.59 14.76
CA ASP A 78 -7.15 9.03 16.09
C ASP A 78 -7.43 10.15 17.11
N VAL A 79 -8.61 10.79 16.98
CA VAL A 79 -9.03 11.94 17.80
C VAL A 79 -8.97 11.63 19.30
N LEU A 80 -9.21 10.37 19.69
CA LEU A 80 -9.23 9.93 21.08
C LEU A 80 -7.86 9.40 21.56
N GLY A 81 -6.84 9.34 20.69
CA GLY A 81 -5.50 8.86 21.03
C GLY A 81 -5.45 7.41 21.52
N CYS A 82 -6.42 6.58 21.12
CA CYS A 82 -6.58 5.22 21.62
C CYS A 82 -5.75 4.18 20.83
N GLY A 83 -5.03 4.61 19.80
CA GLY A 83 -4.16 3.79 18.96
C GLY A 83 -4.90 2.97 17.89
N TYR A 84 -6.17 3.26 17.64
CA TYR A 84 -6.97 2.58 16.62
C TYR A 84 -7.80 3.57 15.79
N LEU A 85 -8.16 3.13 14.58
CA LEU A 85 -9.00 3.87 13.64
C LEU A 85 -10.33 3.16 13.50
N ARG A 86 -11.42 3.94 13.54
CA ARG A 86 -12.76 3.44 13.17
C ARG A 86 -12.97 3.60 11.67
N GLU A 87 -14.09 3.06 11.19
CA GLU A 87 -14.44 3.11 9.78
C GLU A 87 -14.40 4.53 9.22
N LYS A 88 -15.01 5.50 9.92
CA LYS A 88 -15.00 6.90 9.48
C LYS A 88 -13.61 7.53 9.45
N ASP A 89 -12.77 7.17 10.41
CA ASP A 89 -11.40 7.66 10.51
C ASP A 89 -10.57 7.13 9.31
N MET A 90 -10.78 5.87 8.95
CA MET A 90 -10.17 5.24 7.76
C MET A 90 -10.72 5.80 6.45
N GLU A 91 -12.02 6.08 6.35
CA GLU A 91 -12.63 6.70 5.16
C GLU A 91 -11.99 8.05 4.85
N ASN A 92 -11.86 8.91 5.87
CA ASN A 92 -11.26 10.23 5.70
C ASN A 92 -9.78 10.11 5.30
N PHE A 93 -9.04 9.19 5.93
CA PHE A 93 -7.65 8.90 5.57
C PHE A 93 -7.50 8.48 4.10
N ILE A 94 -8.31 7.54 3.62
CA ILE A 94 -8.23 7.08 2.23
C ILE A 94 -8.66 8.18 1.27
N TYR A 95 -9.71 8.93 1.59
CA TYR A 95 -10.19 10.02 0.74
C TYR A 95 -9.10 11.08 0.52
N GLU A 96 -8.42 11.52 1.57
CA GLU A 96 -7.31 12.47 1.45
C GLU A 96 -6.08 11.88 0.75
N LEU A 97 -5.89 10.56 0.81
CA LEU A 97 -4.76 9.90 0.19
C LEU A 97 -4.90 9.79 -1.33
N ILE A 98 -6.11 9.57 -1.87
CA ILE A 98 -6.36 9.37 -3.32
C ILE A 98 -5.62 10.37 -4.23
N PRO A 99 -5.76 11.70 -4.06
CA PRO A 99 -5.13 12.67 -4.96
C PRO A 99 -3.58 12.66 -4.91
N THR A 100 -2.99 12.00 -3.91
CA THR A 100 -1.53 11.88 -3.75
C THR A 100 -0.95 10.61 -4.38
N LEU A 101 -1.81 9.71 -4.88
CA LEU A 101 -1.40 8.43 -5.45
C LEU A 101 -1.35 8.53 -6.99
N PRO A 102 -0.17 8.48 -7.63
CA PRO A 102 -0.05 8.58 -9.08
C PRO A 102 -0.90 7.54 -9.83
N GLN A 103 -0.98 6.31 -9.32
CA GLN A 103 -1.75 5.22 -9.94
C GLN A 103 -3.28 5.45 -9.94
N LEU A 104 -3.77 6.42 -9.17
CA LEU A 104 -5.20 6.75 -9.08
C LEU A 104 -5.54 8.11 -9.74
N ASN A 105 -4.61 8.72 -10.48
CA ASN A 105 -4.82 10.03 -11.09
C ASN A 105 -5.96 10.07 -12.13
N LEU A 106 -6.29 8.93 -12.75
CA LEU A 106 -7.39 8.79 -13.72
C LEU A 106 -8.75 8.54 -13.04
N LEU A 107 -8.77 8.40 -11.72
CA LEU A 107 -10.00 8.15 -10.97
C LEU A 107 -10.87 9.41 -10.98
N GLN A 108 -12.11 9.29 -11.46
CA GLN A 108 -13.06 10.40 -11.46
C GLN A 108 -13.52 10.71 -10.03
N GLU A 109 -13.65 11.99 -9.66
CA GLU A 109 -14.09 12.40 -8.31
C GLU A 109 -15.45 11.82 -7.91
N ALA A 110 -16.37 11.68 -8.88
CA ALA A 110 -17.66 11.04 -8.65
C ALA A 110 -17.53 9.58 -8.18
N PHE A 111 -16.42 8.93 -8.48
CA PHE A 111 -16.12 7.56 -8.06
C PHE A 111 -15.43 7.46 -6.70
N TYR A 112 -14.95 8.58 -6.12
CA TYR A 112 -14.19 8.57 -4.87
C TYR A 112 -14.94 7.89 -3.72
N PRO A 113 -16.24 8.15 -3.48
CA PRO A 113 -16.96 7.48 -2.41
C PRO A 113 -16.91 5.95 -2.54
N PHE A 114 -17.13 5.41 -3.74
CA PHE A 114 -17.10 3.98 -4.01
C PHE A 114 -15.71 3.38 -3.82
N TYR A 115 -14.67 4.06 -4.29
CA TYR A 115 -13.30 3.65 -4.08
C TYR A 115 -12.95 3.61 -2.58
N VAL A 116 -13.28 4.68 -1.85
CA VAL A 116 -13.04 4.78 -0.40
C VAL A 116 -13.73 3.64 0.33
N PHE A 117 -15.03 3.38 0.08
CA PHE A 117 -15.74 2.27 0.71
C PHE A 117 -15.09 0.92 0.39
N THR A 118 -14.72 0.69 -0.87
CA THR A 118 -14.07 -0.55 -1.29
C THR A 118 -12.74 -0.77 -0.56
N ALA A 119 -11.88 0.26 -0.52
CA ALA A 119 -10.59 0.21 0.16
C ALA A 119 -10.73 0.02 1.68
N VAL A 120 -11.62 0.76 2.33
CA VAL A 120 -11.88 0.64 3.77
C VAL A 120 -12.40 -0.74 4.12
N ARG A 121 -13.38 -1.27 3.36
CA ARG A 121 -13.90 -2.63 3.57
C ARG A 121 -12.79 -3.68 3.44
N LYS A 122 -11.84 -3.51 2.53
CA LYS A 122 -10.67 -4.39 2.42
C LYS A 122 -9.80 -4.34 3.68
N PHE A 123 -9.47 -3.16 4.20
CA PHE A 123 -8.72 -3.05 5.46
C PHE A 123 -9.43 -3.76 6.62
N PHE A 124 -10.73 -3.51 6.81
CA PHE A 124 -11.50 -4.13 7.90
C PHE A 124 -11.64 -5.64 7.73
N PHE A 125 -11.76 -6.14 6.50
CA PHE A 125 -11.80 -7.58 6.24
C PHE A 125 -10.56 -8.31 6.75
N PHE A 126 -9.37 -7.73 6.55
CA PHE A 126 -8.11 -8.36 6.96
C PHE A 126 -7.68 -8.01 8.40
N LEU A 127 -8.02 -6.82 8.90
CA LEU A 127 -7.50 -6.30 10.16
C LEU A 127 -8.50 -6.28 11.31
N ASP A 128 -9.79 -6.53 11.05
CA ASP A 128 -10.83 -6.62 12.07
C ASP A 128 -11.66 -7.92 11.95
N PRO A 129 -11.02 -9.11 12.06
CA PRO A 129 -11.71 -10.40 11.93
C PRO A 129 -12.79 -10.61 13.00
N LYS A 130 -12.71 -9.89 14.12
CA LYS A 130 -13.67 -9.94 15.23
C LYS A 130 -14.82 -8.93 15.08
N ARG A 131 -14.85 -8.14 14.00
CA ARG A 131 -15.89 -7.13 13.70
C ARG A 131 -16.11 -6.15 14.86
N THR A 132 -15.02 -5.69 15.45
CA THR A 132 -15.02 -4.71 16.54
C THR A 132 -15.26 -3.27 16.07
N GLY A 133 -15.16 -3.02 14.76
CA GLY A 133 -15.22 -1.68 14.17
C GLY A 133 -13.96 -0.86 14.44
N ARG A 134 -12.84 -1.52 14.77
CA ARG A 134 -11.57 -0.86 15.15
C ARG A 134 -10.38 -1.56 14.49
N VAL A 135 -9.53 -0.76 13.86
CA VAL A 135 -8.25 -1.20 13.29
C VAL A 135 -7.10 -0.56 14.06
N SER A 136 -6.26 -1.37 14.69
CA SER A 136 -5.04 -0.90 15.36
C SER A 136 -4.09 -0.25 14.35
N ILE A 137 -3.62 0.98 14.64
CA ILE A 137 -2.66 1.69 13.78
C ILE A 137 -1.37 0.88 13.63
N ARG A 138 -0.94 0.22 14.72
CA ARG A 138 0.25 -0.63 14.71
C ARG A 138 0.05 -1.81 13.75
N ASP A 139 -1.09 -2.47 13.83
CA ASP A 139 -1.36 -3.68 13.05
C ASP A 139 -1.47 -3.32 11.58
N LEU A 140 -2.17 -2.22 11.26
CA LEU A 140 -2.23 -1.63 9.92
C LEU A 140 -0.83 -1.39 9.34
N LEU A 141 0.05 -0.69 10.06
CA LEU A 141 1.40 -0.36 9.59
C LEU A 141 2.34 -1.58 9.46
N SER A 142 2.04 -2.68 10.14
CA SER A 142 2.79 -3.94 10.04
C SER A 142 2.18 -4.95 9.07
N SER A 143 0.97 -4.68 8.58
CA SER A 143 0.22 -5.60 7.75
C SER A 143 0.74 -5.65 6.31
N PRO A 144 0.63 -6.79 5.60
CA PRO A 144 0.91 -6.85 4.18
C PRO A 144 0.00 -5.95 3.34
N ILE A 145 -1.25 -5.75 3.77
CA ILE A 145 -2.24 -4.98 3.00
C ILE A 145 -1.86 -3.49 2.84
N ILE A 146 -1.15 -2.89 3.80
CA ILE A 146 -0.67 -1.50 3.62
C ILE A 146 0.42 -1.40 2.55
N ILE A 147 1.13 -2.50 2.27
CA ILE A 147 2.19 -2.54 1.25
C ILE A 147 1.53 -2.40 -0.13
N GLU A 148 0.46 -3.13 -0.39
CA GLU A 148 -0.32 -3.01 -1.62
C GLU A 148 -0.82 -1.58 -1.84
N LEU A 149 -1.33 -0.91 -0.80
CA LEU A 149 -1.73 0.51 -0.93
C LEU A 149 -0.54 1.42 -1.27
N TYR A 150 0.65 1.14 -0.73
CA TYR A 150 1.84 1.93 -1.02
C TYR A 150 2.46 1.67 -2.38
N GLU A 151 2.22 0.53 -3.00
CA GLU A 151 2.62 0.28 -4.39
C GLU A 151 1.99 1.29 -5.34
N LEU A 152 0.83 1.86 -4.98
CA LEU A 152 0.16 2.92 -5.74
C LEU A 152 0.88 4.28 -5.72
N ARG A 153 1.93 4.43 -4.89
CA ARG A 153 2.78 5.64 -4.87
C ARG A 153 3.84 5.64 -5.95
N GLN A 154 4.02 4.52 -6.66
CA GLN A 154 4.99 4.44 -7.74
C GLN A 154 4.56 5.35 -8.90
N GLU A 155 5.53 6.06 -9.47
CA GLU A 155 5.31 6.91 -10.65
C GLU A 155 5.16 6.07 -11.93
N GLN A 156 5.83 4.92 -11.98
CA GLN A 156 5.69 3.98 -13.09
C GLN A 156 4.35 3.24 -12.96
N PRO A 157 3.54 3.17 -14.02
CA PRO A 157 2.31 2.39 -14.02
C PRO A 157 2.58 0.94 -13.62
N LEU A 158 1.73 0.40 -12.74
CA LEU A 158 1.72 -1.04 -12.47
C LEU A 158 1.45 -1.78 -13.78
N ASP A 159 2.10 -2.93 -13.97
CA ASP A 159 1.75 -3.79 -15.09
C ASP A 159 0.34 -4.40 -14.88
N ALA A 160 -0.20 -5.02 -15.92
CA ALA A 160 -1.56 -5.57 -15.86
C ALA A 160 -1.70 -6.65 -14.76
N SER A 161 -0.70 -7.48 -14.55
CA SER A 161 -0.75 -8.56 -13.56
C SER A 161 -0.65 -8.03 -12.13
N GLU A 162 0.21 -7.05 -11.91
CA GLU A 162 0.35 -6.35 -10.63
C GLU A 162 -0.93 -5.58 -10.29
N ALA A 163 -1.49 -4.85 -11.26
CA ALA A 163 -2.75 -4.13 -11.07
C ALA A 163 -3.91 -5.08 -10.76
N GLU A 164 -4.00 -6.24 -11.40
CA GLU A 164 -5.07 -7.22 -11.15
C GLU A 164 -4.99 -7.88 -9.77
N SER A 165 -3.77 -8.05 -9.25
CA SER A 165 -3.50 -8.70 -7.96
C SER A 165 -3.55 -7.73 -6.78
N ASN A 166 -3.24 -6.45 -6.99
CA ASN A 166 -3.31 -5.42 -5.97
C ASN A 166 -4.77 -5.02 -5.67
N TRP A 167 -5.20 -5.15 -4.41
CA TRP A 167 -6.57 -4.88 -4.01
C TRP A 167 -6.98 -3.41 -4.11
N PHE A 168 -6.01 -2.50 -4.10
CA PHE A 168 -6.23 -1.05 -4.11
C PHE A 168 -6.08 -0.44 -5.51
N SER A 169 -5.69 -1.21 -6.52
CA SER A 169 -5.60 -0.69 -7.88
C SER A 169 -6.96 -0.17 -8.36
N MET A 170 -6.92 0.80 -9.27
CA MET A 170 -8.13 1.31 -9.92
C MET A 170 -8.91 0.18 -10.59
N GLN A 171 -8.21 -0.75 -11.25
CA GLN A 171 -8.79 -1.91 -11.92
C GLN A 171 -9.53 -2.83 -10.95
N SER A 172 -8.95 -3.12 -9.79
CA SER A 172 -9.60 -3.94 -8.76
C SER A 172 -10.85 -3.25 -8.20
N ALA A 173 -10.78 -1.95 -7.93
CA ALA A 173 -11.94 -1.20 -7.44
C ALA A 173 -13.07 -1.14 -8.49
N LEU A 174 -12.75 -0.87 -9.75
CA LEU A 174 -13.70 -0.87 -10.87
C LEU A 174 -14.31 -2.26 -11.09
N ARG A 175 -13.54 -3.34 -10.96
CA ARG A 175 -14.04 -4.71 -11.08
C ARG A 175 -15.07 -5.04 -9.99
N VAL A 176 -14.77 -4.68 -8.74
CA VAL A 176 -15.72 -4.88 -7.62
C VAL A 176 -16.99 -4.06 -7.84
N TYR A 177 -16.84 -2.80 -8.25
CA TYR A 177 -17.98 -1.93 -8.52
C TYR A 177 -18.80 -2.37 -9.73
N GLY A 178 -18.17 -2.80 -10.82
CA GLY A 178 -18.84 -3.32 -12.01
C GLY A 178 -19.67 -4.56 -11.68
N ALA A 179 -19.09 -5.50 -10.92
CA ALA A 179 -19.82 -6.68 -10.47
C ALA A 179 -20.99 -6.31 -9.54
N TYR A 180 -20.85 -5.27 -8.73
CA TYR A 180 -21.95 -4.75 -7.91
C TYR A 180 -23.08 -4.18 -8.80
N LEU A 181 -22.76 -3.36 -9.81
CA LEU A 181 -23.75 -2.77 -10.71
C LEU A 181 -24.48 -3.80 -11.57
N GLU A 182 -23.82 -4.90 -11.93
CA GLU A 182 -24.46 -6.01 -12.65
C GLU A 182 -25.52 -6.72 -11.79
N LEU A 183 -25.36 -6.70 -10.47
CA LEU A 183 -26.30 -7.33 -9.53
C LEU A 183 -27.40 -6.39 -9.05
N ASP A 184 -27.11 -5.10 -8.87
CA ASP A 184 -28.06 -4.06 -8.41
C ASP A 184 -29.02 -3.66 -9.54
N VAL A 185 -29.98 -4.54 -9.84
CA VAL A 185 -30.88 -4.41 -11.01
C VAL A 185 -31.84 -3.24 -10.83
N ASP A 186 -32.26 -2.98 -9.60
CA ASP A 186 -33.17 -1.89 -9.27
C ASP A 186 -32.45 -0.55 -8.98
N GLN A 187 -31.11 -0.55 -9.00
CA GLN A 187 -30.24 0.61 -8.80
C GLN A 187 -30.52 1.35 -7.48
N ASN A 188 -30.94 0.62 -6.45
CA ASN A 188 -31.32 1.20 -5.17
C ASN A 188 -30.11 1.43 -4.23
N GLY A 189 -28.91 0.96 -4.61
CA GLY A 189 -27.71 1.09 -3.79
C GLY A 189 -27.50 -0.04 -2.76
N MET A 190 -28.28 -1.11 -2.83
CA MET A 190 -28.19 -2.31 -2.00
C MET A 190 -28.44 -3.58 -2.82
N LEU A 191 -27.85 -4.71 -2.40
CA LEU A 191 -28.12 -6.01 -3.01
C LEU A 191 -29.10 -6.81 -2.15
N SER A 192 -30.24 -7.18 -2.73
CA SER A 192 -31.14 -8.16 -2.13
C SER A 192 -30.57 -9.57 -2.19
N LYS A 193 -31.11 -10.50 -1.39
CA LYS A 193 -30.75 -11.92 -1.43
C LYS A 193 -30.85 -12.51 -2.84
N ASN A 194 -31.89 -12.10 -3.57
CA ASN A 194 -32.16 -12.57 -4.93
C ASN A 194 -31.21 -12.01 -5.98
N GLU A 195 -30.69 -10.81 -5.77
CA GLU A 195 -29.66 -10.22 -6.63
C GLU A 195 -28.32 -10.88 -6.35
N LEU A 196 -27.95 -11.00 -5.07
CA LEU A 196 -26.70 -11.62 -4.65
C LEU A 196 -26.58 -13.09 -5.09
N SER A 197 -27.69 -13.82 -5.20
CA SER A 197 -27.70 -15.21 -5.68
C SER A 197 -27.19 -15.38 -7.10
N ARG A 198 -27.19 -14.31 -7.90
CA ARG A 198 -26.72 -14.30 -9.29
C ARG A 198 -25.21 -14.05 -9.39
N TYR A 199 -24.54 -13.76 -8.28
CA TYR A 199 -23.11 -13.49 -8.28
C TYR A 199 -22.29 -14.72 -8.73
N GLY A 200 -21.30 -14.48 -9.59
CA GLY A 200 -20.48 -15.53 -10.20
C GLY A 200 -21.29 -16.39 -11.18
N SER A 201 -21.22 -17.71 -11.04
CA SER A 201 -21.96 -18.66 -11.87
C SER A 201 -23.38 -18.96 -11.36
N GLY A 202 -23.89 -18.22 -10.37
CA GLY A 202 -25.16 -18.52 -9.70
C GLY A 202 -25.12 -19.78 -8.83
N MET A 203 -23.92 -20.27 -8.47
CA MET A 203 -23.72 -21.47 -7.65
C MET A 203 -23.65 -21.18 -6.14
N LEU A 204 -23.80 -19.92 -5.72
CA LEU A 204 -23.94 -19.59 -4.30
C LEU A 204 -25.24 -20.21 -3.80
N THR A 205 -25.15 -21.22 -2.94
CA THR A 205 -26.33 -21.87 -2.39
C THR A 205 -26.98 -20.97 -1.34
N ASP A 206 -28.26 -21.20 -1.04
CA ASP A 206 -29.02 -20.45 -0.03
C ASP A 206 -28.37 -20.39 1.37
N VAL A 207 -27.43 -21.28 1.66
CA VAL A 207 -26.65 -21.32 2.91
C VAL A 207 -25.54 -20.26 2.94
N PHE A 208 -25.04 -19.85 1.77
CA PHE A 208 -23.97 -18.88 1.61
C PHE A 208 -24.45 -17.47 1.24
N ILE A 209 -25.77 -17.29 1.09
CA ILE A 209 -26.44 -16.02 0.81
C ILE A 209 -27.29 -15.63 2.02
#